data_AF-A0A060YR94-F1
#
_entry.id   AF-A0A060YR94-F1
#
_cell.length_a   1.000
_cell.length_b   1.000
_cell.length_c   1.000
_cell.angle_alpha   90.00
_cell.angle_beta   90.00
_cell.angle_gamma   90.00
#
_symmetry.space_group_name_H-M   'P 1'
#
loop_
_entity.id
_entity.type
_entity.pdbx_description
1 polymer ?
#
loop_
_entity_poly.entity_id
_entity_poly.type
_entity_poly.pdbx_seq_one_letter_code
_entity_poly.pdbx_strand_id
1 'polypeptide(L)'
;MLWGCFSAKGPGRLSRVKERMNGAMYREIMSENLLPSARALKMKCGWVFQHDNDPKHTARATKEWLRKKQYLFSTIICKSIH
;
A
#
# COMPACT_ATOMS: atom_id res chain seq x y z
N MET A 1 -13.45 -8.25 -1.85
CA MET A 1 -12.08 -7.95 -2.32
C MET A 1 -11.15 -7.95 -1.12
N LEU A 2 -9.92 -8.42 -1.29
CA LEU A 2 -8.88 -8.36 -0.26
C LEU A 2 -7.82 -7.35 -0.68
N TRP A 3 -7.25 -6.63 0.27
CA TRP A 3 -6.05 -5.85 0.08
C TRP A 3 -4.94 -6.47 0.92
N GLY A 4 -3.77 -6.67 0.32
CA GLY A 4 -2.62 -7.18 1.06
C GLY A 4 -1.33 -6.57 0.57
N CYS A 5 -0.30 -6.63 1.40
CA CYS A 5 1.05 -6.29 1.02
C CYS A 5 2.05 -7.38 1.42
N PHE A 6 3.19 -7.43 0.75
CA PHE A 6 4.27 -8.34 1.06
C PHE A 6 5.63 -7.76 0.66
N SER A 7 6.69 -8.34 1.20
CA SER A 7 8.07 -8.05 0.80
C SER A 7 8.89 -9.33 0.76
N ALA A 8 10.18 -9.24 0.43
CA ALA A 8 11.12 -10.35 0.54
C ALA A 8 11.24 -10.92 1.98
N LYS A 9 10.85 -10.15 3.00
CA LYS A 9 10.85 -10.59 4.40
C LYS A 9 9.59 -11.37 4.79
N GLY A 10 8.61 -11.46 3.89
CA GLY A 10 7.35 -12.18 4.13
C GLY A 10 6.10 -11.31 3.93
N PRO A 11 4.92 -11.88 4.25
CA PRO A 11 3.64 -11.21 4.09
C PRO A 11 3.46 -10.11 5.14
N GLY A 12 2.90 -8.99 4.70
CA GLY A 12 2.38 -7.93 5.55
C GLY A 12 0.92 -8.17 5.94
N ARG A 13 0.22 -7.10 6.32
CA ARG A 13 -1.19 -7.19 6.70
C ARG A 13 -2.07 -7.50 5.49
N LEU A 14 -3.11 -8.30 5.74
CA LEU A 14 -4.19 -8.60 4.81
C LEU A 14 -5.50 -8.04 5.39
N SER A 15 -6.21 -7.24 4.60
CA SER A 15 -7.40 -6.51 5.03
C SER A 15 -8.57 -6.81 4.09
N ARG A 16 -9.73 -7.13 4.67
CA ARG A 16 -10.96 -7.37 3.91
C ARG A 16 -11.61 -6.04 3.54
N VAL A 17 -11.81 -5.83 2.25
CA VAL A 17 -12.50 -4.65 1.72
C VAL A 17 -13.93 -5.04 1.41
N LYS A 18 -14.86 -4.50 2.21
CA LYS A 18 -16.28 -4.86 2.20
C LYS A 18 -17.00 -4.34 0.95
N GLU A 19 -16.57 -3.19 0.44
CA GLU A 19 -17.22 -2.50 -0.69
C GLU A 19 -16.27 -2.35 -1.88
N ARG A 20 -16.80 -1.83 -2.99
CA ARG A 20 -15.99 -1.48 -4.16
C ARG A 20 -15.05 -0.33 -3.78
N MET A 21 -13.75 -0.62 -3.73
CA MET A 21 -12.76 0.37 -3.32
C MET A 21 -12.68 1.53 -4.29
N ASN A 22 -12.82 2.74 -3.74
CA ASN A 22 -12.54 3.99 -4.43
C ASN A 22 -11.16 4.56 -4.00
N GLY A 23 -10.74 5.68 -4.61
CA GLY A 23 -9.45 6.30 -4.30
C GLY A 23 -9.31 6.81 -2.86
N ALA A 24 -10.40 7.18 -2.19
CA ALA A 24 -10.37 7.60 -0.78
C ALA A 24 -10.12 6.40 0.14
N MET A 25 -10.91 5.34 -0.03
CA MET A 25 -10.74 4.09 0.70
C MET A 25 -9.36 3.48 0.47
N TYR A 26 -8.82 3.58 -0.75
CA TYR A 26 -7.47 3.11 -1.05
C TYR A 26 -6.41 3.83 -0.20
N ARG A 27 -6.49 5.17 -0.09
CA ARG A 27 -5.56 5.97 0.74
C ARG A 27 -5.69 5.64 2.23
N GLU A 28 -6.90 5.41 2.70
CA GLU A 28 -7.18 4.99 4.09
C GLU A 28 -6.57 3.62 4.39
N ILE A 29 -6.89 2.61 3.58
CA ILE A 29 -6.35 1.25 3.71
C ILE A 29 -4.83 1.26 3.67
N MET A 30 -4.22 2.02 2.76
CA MET A 30 -2.76 2.17 2.73
C MET A 30 -2.23 2.81 4.01
N SER A 31 -2.84 3.89 4.49
CA SER A 31 -2.39 4.58 5.72
C SER A 31 -2.44 3.66 6.94
N GLU A 32 -3.50 2.86 7.06
CA GLU A 32 -3.74 1.94 8.17
C GLU A 32 -2.88 0.67 8.13
N ASN A 33 -2.49 0.22 6.94
CA ASN A 33 -1.88 -1.11 6.79
C ASN A 33 -0.42 -1.08 6.31
N LEU A 34 -0.02 -0.12 5.46
CA LEU A 34 1.31 -0.11 4.85
C LEU A 34 2.41 0.10 5.89
N LEU A 35 2.32 1.18 6.67
CA LEU A 35 3.33 1.52 7.67
C LEU A 35 3.41 0.48 8.81
N PRO A 36 2.29 0.00 9.39
CA PRO A 36 2.35 -1.09 10.34
C PRO A 36 2.94 -2.38 9.78
N SER A 37 2.69 -2.71 8.51
CA SER A 37 3.28 -3.89 7.87
C SER A 37 4.79 -3.74 7.70
N ALA A 38 5.27 -2.58 7.24
CA ALA A 38 6.69 -2.29 7.12
C ALA A 38 7.41 -2.41 8.49
N ARG A 39 6.79 -1.91 9.56
CA ARG A 39 7.30 -2.04 10.94
C ARG A 39 7.31 -3.48 11.42
N ALA A 40 6.22 -4.22 11.22
CA ALA A 40 6.11 -5.63 11.62
C ALA A 40 7.17 -6.50 10.92
N LEU A 41 7.43 -6.22 9.63
CA LEU A 41 8.47 -6.86 8.83
C LEU A 41 9.88 -6.35 9.15
N LYS A 42 10.05 -5.47 10.15
CA LYS A 42 11.32 -4.86 10.55
C LYS A 42 12.06 -4.29 9.33
N MET A 43 11.33 -3.64 8.43
CA MET A 43 11.91 -3.00 7.25
C MET A 43 12.62 -1.74 7.70
N LYS A 44 13.89 -1.60 7.30
CA LYS A 44 14.69 -0.40 7.57
C LYS A 44 14.26 0.71 6.60
N CYS A 45 14.75 1.94 6.81
CA CYS A 45 14.62 3.01 5.84
C CYS A 45 15.16 2.58 4.47
N GLY A 46 14.64 3.19 3.40
CA GLY A 46 14.90 2.68 2.06
C GLY A 46 14.01 1.47 1.76
N TRP A 47 12.68 1.62 1.71
CA TRP A 47 11.75 0.74 1.01
C TRP A 47 10.96 1.39 -0.17
N VAL A 48 10.74 0.66 -1.28
CA VAL A 48 10.08 1.10 -2.52
C VAL A 48 8.63 0.70 -2.38
N PHE A 49 7.73 1.62 -2.65
CA PHE A 49 6.33 1.27 -2.76
C PHE A 49 6.00 0.87 -4.20
N GLN A 50 5.51 -0.36 -4.40
CA GLN A 50 4.99 -0.82 -5.67
C GLN A 50 3.49 -1.16 -5.54
N HIS A 51 2.69 -0.65 -6.48
CA HIS A 51 1.27 -0.93 -6.61
C HIS A 51 0.89 -1.07 -8.08
N ASP A 52 -0.26 -1.65 -8.37
CA ASP A 52 -0.76 -1.77 -9.73
C ASP A 52 -1.18 -0.40 -10.32
N ASN A 53 -1.23 -0.33 -11.67
CA ASN A 53 -1.58 0.89 -12.42
C ASN A 53 -3.10 1.10 -12.54
N ASP A 54 -3.90 0.58 -11.60
CA ASP A 54 -5.34 0.76 -11.64
C ASP A 54 -5.70 2.27 -11.59
N PRO A 55 -6.68 2.75 -12.38
CA PRO A 55 -7.08 4.16 -12.41
C PRO A 55 -7.33 4.77 -11.02
N LYS A 56 -7.82 3.99 -10.05
CA LYS A 56 -8.04 4.47 -8.67
C LYS A 56 -6.74 4.70 -7.90
N HIS A 57 -5.67 4.00 -8.25
CA HIS A 57 -4.34 4.12 -7.66
C HIS A 57 -3.52 5.23 -8.34
N THR A 58 -3.76 5.51 -9.62
CA THR A 58 -3.03 6.52 -10.39
C THR A 58 -3.71 7.88 -10.46
N ALA A 59 -4.89 8.01 -9.85
CA ALA A 59 -5.56 9.27 -9.64
C ALA A 59 -4.62 10.34 -9.04
N ARG A 60 -4.73 11.57 -9.51
CA ARG A 60 -3.87 12.70 -9.09
C ARG A 60 -3.85 12.87 -7.57
N ALA A 61 -5.00 12.74 -6.92
CA ALA A 61 -5.14 12.83 -5.47
C ALA A 61 -4.32 11.76 -4.71
N THR A 62 -4.20 10.55 -5.27
CA THR A 62 -3.39 9.46 -4.71
C THR A 62 -1.90 9.73 -4.89
N LYS A 63 -1.49 10.21 -6.07
CA LYS A 63 -0.10 10.61 -6.35
C LYS A 63 0.37 11.74 -5.43
N GLU A 64 -0.44 12.78 -5.26
CA GLU A 64 -0.12 13.90 -4.36
C GLU A 64 -0.04 13.46 -2.89
N TRP A 65 -0.92 12.56 -2.47
CA TRP A 65 -0.88 11.98 -1.12
C TRP A 65 0.40 11.15 -0.89
N LEU A 66 0.80 10.31 -1.85
CA LEU A 66 2.03 9.53 -1.77
C LEU A 66 3.28 10.41 -1.70
N ARG A 67 3.33 11.49 -2.50
CA ARG A 67 4.45 12.44 -2.50
C ARG A 67 4.67 13.08 -1.13
N LYS A 68 3.59 13.39 -0.39
CA LYS A 68 3.67 13.94 0.97
C LYS A 68 4.22 12.95 2.01
N LYS A 69 4.19 11.65 1.72
CA LYS A 69 4.55 10.59 2.69
C LYS A 69 5.99 10.06 2.56
N GLN A 70 6.77 10.56 1.59
CA GLN A 70 8.22 10.29 1.42
C GLN A 70 8.67 8.82 1.58
N TYR A 71 8.05 7.91 0.85
CA TYR A 71 8.50 6.51 0.78
C TYR A 71 9.72 6.39 -0.16
N LEU A 72 10.90 6.06 0.36
CA LEU A 72 12.20 5.90 -0.37
C LEU A 72 12.76 4.49 -0.16
N PHE A 73 13.56 3.93 -1.10
CA PHE A 73 13.67 2.61 -1.81
C PHE A 73 14.22 1.25 -1.24
N SER A 74 13.44 0.13 -1.42
CA SER A 74 13.54 -1.38 -1.30
C SER A 74 12.12 -2.08 -1.18
N THR A 75 11.67 -2.91 -2.12
CA THR A 75 10.23 -3.15 -2.45
C THR A 75 9.26 -3.71 -1.37
N ILE A 76 8.17 -2.99 -1.06
CA ILE A 76 6.86 -3.51 -0.59
C ILE A 76 5.91 -3.50 -1.79
N ILE A 77 5.35 -4.67 -2.10
CA ILE A 77 4.35 -4.82 -3.15
C ILE A 77 2.98 -4.88 -2.49
N CYS A 78 2.09 -3.97 -2.88
CA CYS A 78 0.68 -4.01 -2.50
C CYS A 78 -0.15 -4.50 -3.69
N LYS A 79 -1.07 -5.44 -3.43
CA LYS A 79 -2.03 -5.92 -4.42
C LYS A 79 -3.44 -5.91 -3.85
N SER A 80 -4.38 -5.42 -4.67
CA SER A 80 -5.80 -5.75 -4.51
C SER A 80 -6.03 -7.12 -5.11
N ILE A 81 -6.39 -8.09 -4.28
CA ILE A 81 -6.71 -9.45 -4.69
C ILE A 81 -8.24 -9.50 -4.90
N HIS A 82 -8.64 -9.80 -6.12
CA HIS A 82 -10.04 -9.99 -6.51
C HIS A 82 -10.48 -11.40 -6.16
#